data_AF-A0A839JZL4-F1
#
_entry.id   AF-A0A839JZL4-F1
#
_cell.length_a   1.000
_cell.length_b   1.000
_cell.length_c   1.000
_cell.angle_alpha   90.00
_cell.angle_beta   90.00
_cell.angle_gamma   90.00
#
_symmetry.space_group_name_H-M   'P 1'
#
loop_
_entity.id
_entity.type
_entity.pdbx_description
1 polymer ?
#
loop_
_entity_poly.entity_id
_entity_poly.type
_entity_poly.pdbx_seq_one_letter_code
_entity_poly.pdbx_strand_id
1 'polypeptide(L)'
;MKKTLPINEDSYIRTYTHHGYLFSIASTDDKVCHSENDAVADISVKNYDQWSWETQNDQLKYHIGKEGNITFFTNRWNIGMNMAFWRECHQFDEIELSINKQLYSNKWSSITLFITDSNTGDMLNLNSYDISLGNFASDGVFYSTETNIHNRIMPNQQKPLTLKLSKNDKDIYIEYSNKDEYSGKILIKQLENEYTSCRIGFAINLGNSMLYEWTFSNYIQIQYNKDKIMPIDFMFNPHKNWSVYTHNLLLDYIKKSETEIVNSGINLLEYTKKQIDKNRYVEIVLNDNIHTNKSDKDGAFFHQNLIYGYDDEQQCLHMLYYNFGRTEAVQMTYSDFLSDRNKMQNRNFYVIQYNPCYEHYFLLPKRLLQLYKEYRDEENISYYEPQYEIGYIIGLGCIKHFCTPEGLKHLLSDVRISHLLYERSICNRDRIQYLLAKNIIDLDTYNKITQILEEESKILFLTRSNVVKKLVAGYISETQIQDNLNRVLELELQFLDIIISSLEEYTDN
;
A
#
# COMPACT_ATOMS: atom_id res chain seq x y z
N MET A 1 26.26 12.87 -4.75
CA MET A 1 25.14 12.05 -5.27
C MET A 1 23.92 12.35 -4.42
N LYS A 2 22.71 12.15 -4.97
CA LYS A 2 21.47 12.36 -4.25
C LYS A 2 20.49 11.27 -4.64
N LYS A 3 19.80 10.70 -3.66
CA LYS A 3 18.70 9.77 -3.90
C LYS A 3 17.65 9.90 -2.82
N THR A 4 16.40 9.98 -3.25
CA THR A 4 15.23 10.02 -2.38
C THR A 4 14.23 8.99 -2.88
N LEU A 5 13.81 8.09 -2.00
CA LEU A 5 12.74 7.15 -2.29
C LEU A 5 11.38 7.84 -2.13
N PRO A 6 10.35 7.42 -2.89
CA PRO A 6 8.99 7.93 -2.69
C PRO A 6 8.54 7.77 -1.24
N ILE A 7 7.91 8.79 -0.66
CA ILE A 7 7.35 8.70 0.69
C ILE A 7 6.09 9.55 0.76
N ASN A 8 5.04 9.03 1.41
CA ASN A 8 3.85 9.80 1.75
C ASN A 8 4.00 10.33 3.17
N GLU A 9 4.11 11.65 3.31
CA GLU A 9 4.29 12.31 4.60
C GLU A 9 2.97 12.43 5.39
N ASP A 10 1.82 12.37 4.71
CA ASP A 10 0.48 12.42 5.31
C ASP A 10 -0.20 11.04 5.22
N SER A 11 0.44 10.06 5.84
CA SER A 11 -0.05 8.68 5.89
C SER A 11 -1.39 8.56 6.62
N TYR A 12 -2.24 7.68 6.11
CA TYR A 12 -3.61 7.47 6.56
C TYR A 12 -3.74 7.07 8.04
N ILE A 13 -2.98 6.06 8.46
CA ILE A 13 -2.97 5.53 9.84
C ILE A 13 -1.56 5.68 10.36
N ARG A 14 -1.41 6.43 11.46
CA ARG A 14 -0.10 6.90 11.91
C ARG A 14 0.05 6.98 13.42
N THR A 15 -0.90 6.51 14.23
CA THR A 15 -0.78 6.53 15.69
C THR A 15 0.54 5.92 16.20
N TYR A 16 1.03 4.85 15.55
CA TYR A 16 2.31 4.22 15.84
C TYR A 16 3.19 4.08 14.60
N THR A 17 4.50 4.08 14.80
CA THR A 17 5.56 3.96 13.78
C THR A 17 5.37 2.76 12.86
N HIS A 18 5.02 1.60 13.40
CA HIS A 18 4.83 0.38 12.61
C HIS A 18 3.62 0.45 11.65
N HIS A 19 2.62 1.30 11.95
CA HIS A 19 1.54 1.65 11.01
C HIS A 19 1.96 2.80 10.09
N GLY A 20 2.43 3.91 10.66
CA GLY A 20 2.71 5.12 9.91
C GLY A 20 3.79 4.92 8.86
N TYR A 21 4.88 4.22 9.17
CA TYR A 21 5.91 3.91 8.17
C TYR A 21 5.42 2.96 7.09
N LEU A 22 4.57 1.98 7.44
CA LEU A 22 3.93 1.12 6.47
C LEU A 22 3.12 1.95 5.47
N PHE A 23 2.21 2.80 5.95
CA PHE A 23 1.40 3.63 5.07
C PHE A 23 2.25 4.67 4.33
N SER A 24 3.25 5.26 4.97
CA SER A 24 4.15 6.23 4.33
C SER A 24 4.88 5.61 3.14
N ILE A 25 5.25 4.34 3.21
CA ILE A 25 5.93 3.62 2.11
C ILE A 25 4.95 3.08 1.08
N ALA A 26 3.82 2.52 1.52
CA ALA A 26 2.90 1.77 0.67
C ALA A 26 1.88 2.67 -0.07
N SER A 27 1.60 3.86 0.46
CA SER A 27 0.62 4.80 -0.11
C SER A 27 1.27 5.94 -0.90
N THR A 28 2.36 5.67 -1.60
CA THR A 28 3.04 6.65 -2.46
C THR A 28 2.49 6.62 -3.88
N ASP A 29 2.66 7.72 -4.62
CA ASP A 29 2.12 7.91 -5.99
C ASP A 29 2.59 6.88 -7.03
N ASP A 30 3.66 6.13 -6.75
CA ASP A 30 4.14 5.03 -7.59
C ASP A 30 3.41 3.70 -7.31
N LYS A 31 2.58 3.62 -6.27
CA LYS A 31 1.89 2.42 -5.80
C LYS A 31 0.37 2.57 -5.78
N VAL A 32 -0.14 3.76 -5.49
CA VAL A 32 -1.58 4.07 -5.44
C VAL A 32 -1.88 5.43 -6.07
N CYS A 33 -3.15 5.65 -6.39
CA CYS A 33 -3.70 6.96 -6.73
C CYS A 33 -4.27 7.62 -5.48
N HIS A 34 -4.19 8.95 -5.43
CA HIS A 34 -4.83 9.79 -4.40
C HIS A 34 -6.05 10.55 -4.96
N SER A 35 -6.16 10.64 -6.28
CA SER A 35 -7.24 11.28 -7.02
C SER A 35 -7.68 10.42 -8.21
N GLU A 36 -8.94 10.59 -8.65
CA GLU A 36 -9.46 9.92 -9.85
C GLU A 36 -8.77 10.37 -11.15
N ASN A 37 -8.05 11.50 -11.10
CA ASN A 37 -7.28 12.03 -12.23
C ASN A 37 -5.84 11.53 -12.25
N ASP A 38 -5.42 10.74 -11.25
CA ASP A 38 -4.05 10.22 -11.21
C ASP A 38 -3.91 9.05 -12.18
N ALA A 39 -2.96 9.18 -13.10
CA ALA A 39 -2.67 8.13 -14.06
C ALA A 39 -2.15 6.86 -13.37
N VAL A 40 -2.77 5.71 -13.62
CA VAL A 40 -2.28 4.40 -13.13
C VAL A 40 -1.25 3.78 -14.07
N ALA A 41 -1.36 4.09 -15.36
CA ALA A 41 -0.43 3.72 -16.40
C ALA A 41 -0.40 4.80 -17.47
N ASP A 42 0.75 4.95 -18.11
CA ASP A 42 0.96 5.82 -19.26
C ASP A 42 1.85 5.05 -20.25
N ILE A 43 1.33 4.87 -21.46
CA ILE A 43 2.03 4.17 -22.52
C ILE A 43 2.00 4.99 -23.82
N SER A 44 2.88 4.65 -24.74
CA SER A 44 2.83 5.15 -26.12
C SER A 44 2.89 3.98 -27.07
N VAL A 45 1.86 3.81 -27.90
CA VAL A 45 1.74 2.71 -28.85
C VAL A 45 2.07 3.23 -30.25
N LYS A 46 3.09 2.65 -30.87
CA LYS A 46 3.53 3.07 -32.19
C LYS A 46 2.46 2.79 -33.23
N ASN A 47 2.20 3.78 -34.09
CA ASN A 47 1.21 3.69 -35.17
C ASN A 47 -0.21 3.31 -34.68
N TYR A 48 -0.58 3.68 -33.44
CA TYR A 48 -1.88 3.35 -32.87
C TYR A 48 -3.06 3.72 -33.78
N ASP A 49 -3.05 4.93 -34.35
CA ASP A 49 -4.11 5.49 -35.19
C ASP A 49 -4.26 4.81 -36.57
N GLN A 50 -3.31 3.95 -36.95
CA GLN A 50 -3.37 3.20 -38.22
C GLN A 50 -4.22 1.93 -38.12
N TRP A 51 -4.71 1.59 -36.94
CA TRP A 51 -5.42 0.35 -36.66
C TRP A 51 -6.77 0.59 -35.99
N SER A 52 -7.71 -0.30 -36.27
CA SER A 52 -8.95 -0.41 -35.51
C SER A 52 -8.74 -1.40 -34.36
N TRP A 53 -8.96 -0.94 -33.13
CA TRP A 53 -8.76 -1.74 -31.93
C TRP A 53 -10.10 -2.16 -31.32
N GLU A 54 -10.20 -3.43 -30.99
CA GLU A 54 -11.20 -3.94 -30.05
C GLU A 54 -10.70 -3.76 -28.62
N THR A 55 -11.63 -3.58 -27.68
CA THR A 55 -11.29 -3.36 -26.26
C THR A 55 -12.19 -4.13 -25.32
N GLN A 56 -11.61 -4.63 -24.24
CA GLN A 56 -12.32 -5.17 -23.08
C GLN A 56 -11.72 -4.50 -21.85
N ASN A 57 -12.56 -4.00 -20.96
CA ASN A 57 -12.12 -3.40 -19.71
C ASN A 57 -12.98 -3.86 -18.55
N ASP A 58 -12.41 -3.78 -17.35
CA ASP A 58 -13.17 -3.89 -16.10
C ASP A 58 -13.70 -2.49 -15.72
N GLN A 59 -13.03 -1.78 -14.81
CA GLN A 59 -13.40 -0.41 -14.40
C GLN A 59 -12.44 0.66 -14.91
N LEU A 60 -11.37 0.26 -15.62
CA LEU A 60 -10.33 1.15 -16.08
C LEU A 60 -10.83 2.07 -17.20
N LYS A 61 -10.56 3.36 -17.05
CA LYS A 61 -10.82 4.40 -18.05
C LYS A 61 -9.52 4.80 -18.73
N TYR A 62 -9.60 5.38 -19.92
CA TYR A 62 -8.43 5.81 -20.67
C TYR A 62 -8.71 7.07 -21.48
N HIS A 63 -7.63 7.81 -21.77
CA HIS A 63 -7.61 8.94 -22.68
C HIS A 63 -6.52 8.72 -23.72
N ILE A 64 -6.83 8.94 -25.00
CA ILE A 64 -5.87 8.87 -26.09
C ILE A 64 -5.43 10.31 -26.41
N GLY A 65 -4.15 10.59 -26.17
CA GLY A 65 -3.49 11.83 -26.53
C GLY A 65 -2.99 11.82 -27.98
N LYS A 66 -2.06 12.73 -28.30
CA LYS A 66 -1.42 12.76 -29.62
C LYS A 66 -0.46 11.59 -29.80
N GLU A 67 -0.28 11.15 -31.05
CA GLU A 67 0.74 10.18 -31.46
C GLU A 67 0.63 8.82 -30.75
N GLY A 68 -0.59 8.38 -30.42
CA GLY A 68 -0.82 7.08 -29.77
C GLY A 68 -0.37 7.02 -28.32
N ASN A 69 -0.19 8.15 -27.64
CA ASN A 69 -0.07 8.17 -26.18
C ASN A 69 -1.43 7.81 -25.55
N ILE A 70 -1.43 6.87 -24.61
CA ILE A 70 -2.62 6.44 -23.88
C ILE A 70 -2.35 6.53 -22.39
N THR A 71 -3.16 7.34 -21.70
CA THR A 71 -3.11 7.48 -20.25
C THR A 71 -4.33 6.79 -19.63
N PHE A 72 -4.09 5.98 -18.60
CA PHE A 72 -5.11 5.17 -17.93
C PHE A 72 -5.45 5.72 -16.55
N PHE A 73 -6.72 5.69 -16.18
CA PHE A 73 -7.26 6.24 -14.94
C PHE A 73 -8.25 5.27 -14.29
N THR A 74 -8.40 5.36 -12.98
CA THR A 74 -9.36 4.58 -12.19
C THR A 74 -9.90 5.44 -11.05
N ASN A 75 -10.81 4.90 -10.25
CA ASN A 75 -11.27 5.56 -9.03
C ASN A 75 -10.13 5.72 -8.01
N ARG A 76 -10.32 6.57 -7.01
CA ARG A 76 -9.34 6.82 -5.93
C ARG A 76 -8.90 5.57 -5.14
N TRP A 77 -9.60 4.45 -5.30
CA TRP A 77 -9.33 3.19 -4.64
C TRP A 77 -8.63 2.15 -5.51
N ASN A 78 -8.25 2.51 -6.75
CA ASN A 78 -7.50 1.62 -7.63
C ASN A 78 -8.18 0.25 -7.81
N ILE A 79 -9.49 0.23 -8.06
CA ILE A 79 -10.29 -0.98 -8.30
C ILE A 79 -10.37 -1.24 -9.81
N GLY A 80 -10.32 -2.52 -10.19
CA GLY A 80 -10.61 -2.99 -11.54
C GLY A 80 -9.70 -2.40 -12.61
N MET A 81 -8.39 -2.32 -12.32
CA MET A 81 -7.40 -1.67 -13.19
C MET A 81 -6.90 -2.60 -14.32
N ASN A 82 -7.84 -3.26 -14.99
CA ASN A 82 -7.56 -4.18 -16.08
C ASN A 82 -8.20 -3.70 -17.39
N MET A 83 -7.45 -3.73 -18.48
CA MET A 83 -7.93 -3.39 -19.82
C MET A 83 -7.06 -4.05 -20.89
N ALA A 84 -7.68 -4.56 -21.95
CA ALA A 84 -7.01 -5.11 -23.11
C ALA A 84 -7.43 -4.39 -24.40
N PHE A 85 -6.48 -4.26 -25.32
CA PHE A 85 -6.67 -3.77 -26.68
C PHE A 85 -6.12 -4.81 -27.64
N TRP A 86 -6.87 -5.18 -28.66
CA TRP A 86 -6.39 -6.12 -29.67
C TRP A 86 -6.96 -5.83 -31.06
N ARG A 87 -6.36 -6.49 -32.05
CA ARG A 87 -6.81 -6.53 -33.43
C ARG A 87 -6.47 -7.88 -34.05
N GLU A 88 -7.07 -8.16 -35.20
CA GLU A 88 -6.66 -9.30 -36.03
C GLU A 88 -5.16 -9.21 -36.36
N CYS A 89 -4.45 -10.33 -36.21
CA CYS A 89 -3.02 -10.41 -36.44
C CYS A 89 -2.75 -10.91 -37.85
N HIS A 90 -2.08 -10.09 -38.64
CA HIS A 90 -1.76 -10.40 -40.02
C HIS A 90 -0.58 -11.39 -40.12
N GLN A 91 -0.32 -11.86 -41.34
CA GLN A 91 0.81 -12.75 -41.63
C GLN A 91 2.15 -12.11 -41.23
N PHE A 92 2.35 -10.85 -41.61
CA PHE A 92 3.43 -9.99 -41.15
C PHE A 92 2.84 -8.88 -40.30
N ASP A 93 3.18 -8.87 -39.02
CA ASP A 93 2.58 -7.91 -38.11
C ASP A 93 3.52 -7.56 -36.96
N GLU A 94 3.33 -6.38 -36.39
CA GLU A 94 4.07 -5.97 -35.20
C GLU A 94 3.25 -5.03 -34.32
N ILE A 95 3.59 -5.08 -33.04
CA ILE A 95 3.16 -4.11 -32.05
C ILE A 95 4.38 -3.68 -31.24
N GLU A 96 4.49 -2.37 -31.02
CA GLU A 96 5.58 -1.74 -30.28
C GLU A 96 4.95 -0.73 -29.32
N LEU A 97 5.25 -0.86 -28.03
CA LEU A 97 4.79 0.06 -27.00
C LEU A 97 5.95 0.53 -26.13
N SER A 98 5.84 1.74 -25.61
CA SER A 98 6.73 2.28 -24.58
C SER A 98 5.94 2.55 -23.30
N ILE A 99 6.44 2.07 -22.17
CA ILE A 99 5.83 2.22 -20.84
C ILE A 99 6.51 3.39 -20.14
N ASN A 100 5.77 4.48 -19.94
CA ASN A 100 6.25 5.68 -19.27
C ASN A 100 5.89 5.65 -17.77
N LYS A 101 4.68 5.18 -17.45
CA LYS A 101 4.18 5.01 -16.06
C LYS A 101 3.45 3.68 -15.91
N GLN A 102 3.57 3.10 -14.73
CA GLN A 102 2.88 1.87 -14.31
C GLN A 102 2.93 1.82 -12.78
N LEU A 103 1.79 1.71 -12.12
CA LEU A 103 1.74 1.52 -10.67
C LEU A 103 2.28 0.15 -10.25
N TYR A 104 2.98 0.13 -9.13
CA TYR A 104 3.34 -1.09 -8.41
C TYR A 104 2.32 -1.37 -7.29
N SER A 105 1.07 -1.59 -7.66
CA SER A 105 -0.05 -1.74 -6.72
C SER A 105 -0.17 -3.16 -6.11
N ASN A 106 0.37 -4.17 -6.80
CA ASN A 106 0.53 -5.54 -6.31
C ASN A 106 1.69 -6.25 -7.03
N LYS A 107 2.01 -7.50 -6.63
CA LYS A 107 3.16 -8.26 -7.15
C LYS A 107 3.08 -8.51 -8.68
N TRP A 108 1.88 -8.66 -9.21
CA TRP A 108 1.62 -9.09 -10.59
C TRP A 108 1.16 -7.99 -11.54
N SER A 109 1.09 -6.76 -11.05
CA SER A 109 0.73 -5.60 -11.86
C SER A 109 1.64 -5.56 -13.11
N SER A 110 1.05 -5.70 -14.29
CA SER A 110 1.79 -5.85 -15.53
C SER A 110 1.21 -5.03 -16.68
N ILE A 111 2.09 -4.71 -17.64
CA ILE A 111 1.72 -4.21 -18.96
C ILE A 111 2.34 -5.17 -19.97
N THR A 112 1.52 -5.77 -20.80
CA THR A 112 1.87 -6.99 -21.54
C THR A 112 1.45 -6.87 -23.01
N LEU A 113 2.37 -7.15 -23.93
CA LEU A 113 2.08 -7.46 -25.33
C LEU A 113 1.71 -8.94 -25.46
N PHE A 114 0.80 -9.27 -26.37
CA PHE A 114 0.39 -10.67 -26.57
C PHE A 114 0.04 -11.02 -28.01
N ILE A 115 0.13 -12.32 -28.31
CA ILE A 115 -0.55 -13.00 -29.42
C ILE A 115 -1.38 -14.14 -28.84
N THR A 116 -2.61 -14.31 -29.32
CA THR A 116 -3.52 -15.38 -28.88
C THR A 116 -4.45 -15.86 -30.00
N ASP A 117 -5.00 -17.06 -29.88
CA ASP A 117 -6.08 -17.58 -30.71
C ASP A 117 -7.28 -16.61 -30.83
N SER A 118 -7.85 -16.52 -32.02
CA SER A 118 -9.03 -15.69 -32.29
C SER A 118 -10.28 -16.05 -31.49
N ASN A 119 -10.36 -17.25 -30.92
CA ASN A 119 -11.48 -17.73 -30.10
C ASN A 119 -11.33 -17.41 -28.61
N THR A 120 -10.23 -16.78 -28.18
CA THR A 120 -10.05 -16.37 -26.78
C THR A 120 -11.15 -15.38 -26.39
N GLY A 121 -12.00 -15.80 -25.45
CA GLY A 121 -13.17 -15.03 -25.02
C GLY A 121 -12.86 -13.97 -23.97
N ASP A 122 -12.02 -14.30 -22.97
CA ASP A 122 -11.62 -13.37 -21.92
C ASP A 122 -10.22 -12.82 -22.17
N MET A 123 -10.17 -11.59 -22.67
CA MET A 123 -8.92 -10.90 -22.99
C MET A 123 -8.28 -10.24 -21.77
N LEU A 124 -8.89 -10.27 -20.58
CA LEU A 124 -8.30 -9.73 -19.35
C LEU A 124 -7.50 -10.79 -18.57
N ASN A 125 -7.66 -12.07 -18.89
CA ASN A 125 -6.92 -13.14 -18.25
C ASN A 125 -5.54 -13.33 -18.88
N LEU A 126 -4.47 -12.90 -18.19
CA LEU A 126 -3.09 -13.06 -18.66
C LEU A 126 -2.70 -14.50 -19.05
N ASN A 127 -3.34 -15.51 -18.44
CA ASN A 127 -3.05 -16.92 -18.70
C ASN A 127 -3.71 -17.43 -19.98
N SER A 128 -4.57 -16.64 -20.64
CA SER A 128 -5.22 -17.03 -21.90
C SER A 128 -4.36 -16.75 -23.13
N TYR A 129 -3.23 -16.04 -22.98
CA TYR A 129 -2.38 -15.67 -24.09
C TYR A 129 -1.37 -16.78 -24.44
N ASP A 130 -1.35 -17.18 -25.71
CA ASP A 130 -0.40 -18.19 -26.22
C ASP A 130 1.05 -17.70 -26.14
N ILE A 131 1.23 -16.41 -26.42
CA ILE A 131 2.52 -15.71 -26.35
C ILE A 131 2.30 -14.39 -25.63
N SER A 132 3.18 -14.08 -24.68
CA SER A 132 3.18 -12.78 -24.01
C SER A 132 4.58 -12.25 -23.75
N LEU A 133 4.71 -10.93 -23.77
CA LEU A 133 5.90 -10.17 -23.36
C LEU A 133 5.44 -9.02 -22.48
N GLY A 134 5.77 -9.05 -21.19
CA GLY A 134 5.24 -8.06 -20.25
C GLY A 134 6.26 -7.55 -19.23
N ASN A 135 6.06 -6.30 -18.82
CA ASN A 135 6.75 -5.71 -17.68
C ASN A 135 5.91 -5.87 -16.41
N PHE A 136 6.41 -6.69 -15.48
CA PHE A 136 5.84 -6.87 -14.15
C PHE A 136 6.50 -5.88 -13.20
N ALA A 137 5.70 -5.03 -12.55
CA ALA A 137 6.18 -3.92 -11.75
C ALA A 137 7.17 -4.33 -10.65
N SER A 138 7.04 -5.55 -10.13
CA SER A 138 7.88 -6.08 -9.06
C SER A 138 9.22 -6.64 -9.51
N ASP A 139 9.25 -7.32 -10.65
CA ASP A 139 10.33 -8.26 -11.00
C ASP A 139 11.00 -7.96 -12.35
N GLY A 140 10.37 -7.13 -13.21
CA GLY A 140 10.91 -6.69 -14.50
C GLY A 140 10.24 -7.35 -15.71
N VAL A 141 11.00 -7.60 -16.77
CA VAL A 141 10.47 -8.05 -18.06
C VAL A 141 10.53 -9.57 -18.19
N PHE A 142 9.39 -10.15 -18.55
CA PHE A 142 9.21 -11.58 -18.77
C PHE A 142 8.56 -11.83 -20.12
N TYR A 143 8.80 -13.02 -20.66
CA TYR A 143 7.99 -13.57 -21.72
C TYR A 143 7.46 -14.95 -21.36
N SER A 144 6.32 -15.31 -21.94
CA SER A 144 5.75 -16.64 -21.85
C SER A 144 5.37 -17.15 -23.23
N THR A 145 5.46 -18.47 -23.40
CA THR A 145 4.87 -19.23 -24.51
C THR A 145 4.06 -20.38 -23.92
N GLU A 146 3.26 -21.07 -24.74
CA GLU A 146 2.50 -22.28 -24.38
C GLU A 146 3.33 -23.32 -23.58
N THR A 147 4.61 -23.48 -23.91
CA THR A 147 5.50 -24.48 -23.30
C THR A 147 6.40 -23.93 -22.20
N ASN A 148 6.57 -22.60 -22.15
CA ASN A 148 7.58 -21.94 -21.34
C ASN A 148 6.96 -20.72 -20.64
N ILE A 149 6.56 -20.91 -19.38
CA ILE A 149 5.84 -19.91 -18.61
C ILE A 149 6.83 -19.02 -17.83
N HIS A 150 6.67 -17.70 -17.92
CA HIS A 150 7.37 -16.68 -17.12
C HIS A 150 8.91 -16.76 -17.15
N ASN A 151 9.50 -16.68 -18.33
CA ASN A 151 10.95 -16.56 -18.48
C ASN A 151 11.39 -15.11 -18.29
N ARG A 152 12.13 -14.84 -17.22
CA ARG A 152 12.67 -13.50 -16.94
C ARG A 152 13.81 -13.17 -17.88
N ILE A 153 13.69 -12.04 -18.56
CA ILE A 153 14.74 -11.56 -19.49
C ILE A 153 15.53 -10.41 -18.86
N MET A 154 14.87 -9.55 -18.10
CA MET A 154 15.50 -8.34 -17.56
C MET A 154 14.98 -8.02 -16.16
N PRO A 155 15.84 -7.95 -15.13
CA PRO A 155 15.42 -7.55 -13.79
C PRO A 155 15.22 -6.04 -13.70
N ASN A 156 14.22 -5.59 -12.92
CA ASN A 156 14.04 -4.27 -12.30
C ASN A 156 14.55 -3.03 -13.09
N GLN A 157 13.66 -2.20 -13.64
CA GLN A 157 14.03 -1.18 -14.65
C GLN A 157 13.61 0.25 -14.33
N GLN A 158 14.45 1.17 -14.80
CA GLN A 158 14.09 2.58 -14.95
C GLN A 158 13.15 2.75 -16.16
N LYS A 159 12.30 3.77 -16.12
CA LYS A 159 11.36 4.09 -17.21
C LYS A 159 11.91 5.24 -18.06
N PRO A 160 11.55 5.35 -19.35
CA PRO A 160 10.62 4.49 -20.09
C PRO A 160 11.22 3.15 -20.55
N LEU A 161 10.37 2.15 -20.68
CA LEU A 161 10.70 0.80 -21.17
C LEU A 161 9.95 0.53 -22.48
N THR A 162 10.66 0.20 -23.54
CA THR A 162 10.05 -0.16 -24.83
C THR A 162 10.00 -1.68 -24.98
N LEU A 163 8.84 -2.19 -25.37
CA LEU A 163 8.57 -3.59 -25.67
C LEU A 163 8.04 -3.70 -27.09
N LYS A 164 8.46 -4.73 -27.82
CA LYS A 164 8.01 -5.00 -29.18
C LYS A 164 7.81 -6.49 -29.40
N LEU A 165 6.72 -6.82 -30.05
CA LEU A 165 6.36 -8.17 -30.47
C LEU A 165 6.11 -8.14 -31.98
N SER A 166 6.85 -8.97 -32.71
CA SER A 166 6.79 -9.04 -34.17
C SER A 166 6.56 -10.46 -34.63
N LYS A 167 5.63 -10.64 -35.56
CA LYS A 167 5.31 -11.89 -36.24
C LYS A 167 5.61 -11.75 -37.73
N ASN A 168 6.26 -12.75 -38.28
CA ASN A 168 6.40 -12.94 -39.72
C ASN A 168 6.04 -14.40 -40.07
N ASP A 169 6.18 -14.80 -41.34
CA ASP A 169 5.68 -16.09 -41.85
C ASP A 169 6.03 -17.32 -41.02
N LYS A 170 7.23 -17.32 -40.44
CA LYS A 170 7.81 -18.50 -39.80
C LYS A 170 8.21 -18.28 -38.36
N ASP A 171 8.29 -17.04 -37.90
CA ASP A 171 8.93 -16.75 -36.62
C ASP A 171 8.12 -15.70 -35.85
N ILE A 172 8.31 -15.73 -34.53
CA ILE A 172 7.87 -14.65 -33.65
C ILE A 172 9.08 -14.16 -32.85
N TYR A 173 9.28 -12.86 -32.85
CA TYR A 173 10.36 -12.18 -32.16
C TYR A 173 9.82 -11.27 -31.08
N ILE A 174 10.56 -11.22 -29.97
CA ILE A 174 10.39 -10.19 -28.94
C ILE A 174 11.63 -9.30 -28.91
N GLU A 175 11.39 -8.01 -28.75
CA GLU A 175 12.42 -7.00 -28.59
C GLU A 175 12.08 -6.14 -27.37
N TYR A 176 13.10 -5.75 -26.62
CA TYR A 176 12.95 -4.89 -25.45
C TYR A 176 14.13 -3.93 -25.35
N SER A 177 13.89 -2.72 -24.87
CA SER A 177 14.96 -1.75 -24.60
C SER A 177 14.60 -0.72 -23.53
N ASN A 178 15.60 -0.19 -22.82
CA ASN A 178 15.44 0.92 -21.89
C ASN A 178 16.60 1.92 -22.07
N LYS A 179 16.25 3.20 -22.31
CA LYS A 179 17.14 4.40 -22.31
C LYS A 179 18.62 4.11 -22.60
N ASP A 180 18.87 3.43 -23.72
CA ASP A 180 20.19 3.12 -24.28
C ASP A 180 21.12 2.18 -23.46
N GLU A 181 20.73 1.69 -22.28
CA GLU A 181 21.59 0.81 -21.45
C GLU A 181 21.45 -0.67 -21.80
N TYR A 182 20.22 -1.11 -22.09
CA TYR A 182 19.92 -2.51 -22.35
C TYR A 182 18.97 -2.63 -23.52
N SER A 183 19.33 -3.48 -24.47
CA SER A 183 18.47 -3.88 -25.57
C SER A 183 18.68 -5.36 -25.89
N GLY A 184 17.62 -6.07 -26.22
CA GLY A 184 17.72 -7.46 -26.66
C GLY A 184 16.66 -7.82 -27.68
N LYS A 185 16.98 -8.83 -28.50
CA LYS A 185 16.08 -9.46 -29.47
C LYS A 185 16.14 -10.97 -29.28
N ILE A 186 14.99 -11.62 -29.16
CA ILE A 186 14.89 -13.06 -28.90
C ILE A 186 13.88 -13.65 -29.88
N LEU A 187 14.25 -14.76 -30.52
CA LEU A 187 13.34 -15.63 -31.28
C LEU A 187 12.62 -16.56 -30.29
N ILE A 188 11.28 -16.50 -30.24
CA ILE A 188 10.49 -17.22 -29.22
C ILE A 188 9.71 -18.43 -29.73
N LYS A 189 9.27 -18.43 -30.99
CA LYS A 189 8.57 -19.57 -31.59
C LYS A 189 8.84 -19.60 -33.10
N GLN A 190 9.03 -20.81 -33.63
CA GLN A 190 8.95 -21.07 -35.07
C GLN A 190 7.55 -21.61 -35.37
N LEU A 191 6.82 -20.98 -36.28
CA LEU A 191 5.43 -21.27 -36.60
C LEU A 191 5.36 -22.48 -37.55
N GLU A 192 4.99 -23.64 -37.01
CA GLU A 192 4.64 -24.82 -37.82
C GLU A 192 3.13 -24.76 -38.17
N ASN A 193 2.74 -23.97 -39.17
CA ASN A 193 1.38 -23.90 -39.75
C ASN A 193 0.17 -23.60 -38.79
N GLU A 194 0.38 -23.39 -37.49
CA GLU A 194 -0.69 -23.35 -36.47
C GLU A 194 -1.41 -22.00 -36.28
N TYR A 195 -0.88 -20.86 -36.76
CA TYR A 195 -1.46 -19.52 -36.52
C TYR A 195 -2.10 -18.90 -37.78
N THR A 196 -3.13 -19.55 -38.32
CA THR A 196 -3.87 -19.03 -39.49
C THR A 196 -4.92 -17.96 -39.13
N SER A 197 -5.39 -17.91 -37.88
CA SER A 197 -6.31 -16.90 -37.35
C SER A 197 -5.93 -16.58 -35.90
N CYS A 198 -5.34 -15.42 -35.65
CA CYS A 198 -4.88 -15.02 -34.32
C CYS A 198 -5.04 -13.52 -34.11
N ARG A 199 -5.00 -13.09 -32.86
CA ARG A 199 -5.09 -11.69 -32.44
C ARG A 199 -3.74 -11.24 -31.89
N ILE A 200 -3.43 -9.97 -32.10
CA ILE A 200 -2.25 -9.31 -31.52
C ILE A 200 -2.71 -8.06 -30.76
N GLY A 201 -2.09 -7.81 -29.61
CA GLY A 201 -2.56 -6.73 -28.75
C GLY A 201 -1.67 -6.43 -27.56
N PHE A 202 -2.21 -5.60 -26.69
CA PHE A 202 -1.61 -5.27 -25.41
C PHE A 202 -2.65 -5.20 -24.30
N ALA A 203 -2.24 -5.49 -23.08
CA ALA A 203 -3.08 -5.44 -21.91
C ALA A 203 -2.40 -4.72 -20.74
N ILE A 204 -3.18 -3.89 -20.07
CA ILE A 204 -2.89 -3.28 -18.77
C ILE A 204 -3.56 -4.17 -17.73
N ASN A 205 -2.77 -4.88 -16.93
CA ASN A 205 -3.28 -5.80 -15.92
C ASN A 205 -2.71 -5.42 -14.56
N LEU A 206 -3.22 -4.33 -13.98
CA LEU A 206 -2.75 -3.83 -12.69
C LEU A 206 -3.55 -4.37 -11.51
N GLY A 207 -4.71 -4.99 -11.74
CA GLY A 207 -5.59 -5.57 -10.72
C GLY A 207 -6.15 -4.54 -9.73
N ASN A 208 -6.56 -5.00 -8.55
CA ASN A 208 -6.90 -4.09 -7.45
C ASN A 208 -5.65 -3.65 -6.70
N SER A 209 -5.72 -2.54 -5.97
CA SER A 209 -4.65 -2.16 -5.04
C SER A 209 -4.66 -3.08 -3.82
N MET A 210 -3.54 -3.80 -3.62
CA MET A 210 -3.38 -4.67 -2.47
C MET A 210 -3.38 -3.87 -1.15
N LEU A 211 -2.93 -2.60 -1.17
CA LEU A 211 -2.97 -1.74 0.01
C LEU A 211 -4.41 -1.51 0.47
N TYR A 212 -5.33 -1.17 -0.43
CA TYR A 212 -6.72 -0.87 -0.07
C TYR A 212 -7.49 -2.14 0.29
N GLU A 213 -7.33 -3.23 -0.48
CA GLU A 213 -7.90 -4.54 -0.12
C GLU A 213 -7.48 -4.96 1.29
N TRP A 214 -6.20 -4.77 1.61
CA TRP A 214 -5.64 -5.11 2.91
C TRP A 214 -6.12 -4.19 4.03
N THR A 215 -5.99 -2.88 3.86
CA THR A 215 -6.33 -1.88 4.89
C THR A 215 -7.80 -1.99 5.29
N PHE A 216 -8.68 -2.05 4.30
CA PHE A 216 -10.11 -2.12 4.53
C PHE A 216 -10.59 -3.47 5.06
N SER A 217 -9.74 -4.50 5.04
CA SER A 217 -10.03 -5.79 5.67
C SER A 217 -9.53 -5.93 7.11
N ASN A 218 -8.61 -5.06 7.57
CA ASN A 218 -7.83 -5.34 8.79
C ASN A 218 -7.95 -4.26 9.88
N TYR A 219 -8.15 -2.98 9.53
CA TYR A 219 -8.25 -1.89 10.52
C TYR A 219 -9.68 -1.72 11.06
N ILE A 220 -10.20 -2.78 11.69
CA ILE A 220 -11.56 -2.82 12.29
C ILE A 220 -11.46 -3.03 13.80
N GLN A 221 -10.82 -4.13 14.20
CA GLN A 221 -10.68 -4.54 15.59
C GLN A 221 -9.60 -3.73 16.30
N ILE A 222 -9.86 -3.41 17.57
CA ILE A 222 -8.94 -2.68 18.46
C ILE A 222 -8.84 -3.38 19.80
N GLN A 223 -7.70 -3.22 20.47
CA GLN A 223 -7.46 -3.72 21.82
C GLN A 223 -6.96 -2.59 22.71
N TYR A 224 -7.25 -2.71 24.01
CA TYR A 224 -6.74 -1.82 25.04
C TYR A 224 -6.24 -2.57 26.28
N ASN A 225 -5.08 -2.17 26.78
CA ASN A 225 -4.52 -2.59 28.06
C ASN A 225 -3.62 -1.50 28.67
N LYS A 226 -4.05 -0.94 29.81
CA LYS A 226 -3.35 0.16 30.49
C LYS A 226 -1.94 -0.19 30.98
N ASP A 227 -1.65 -1.47 31.20
CA ASP A 227 -0.37 -1.94 31.74
C ASP A 227 0.68 -2.16 30.63
N LYS A 228 0.35 -1.85 29.38
CA LYS A 228 1.23 -2.02 28.21
C LYS A 228 1.77 -0.68 27.72
N ILE A 229 3.00 -0.71 27.20
CA ILE A 229 3.69 0.47 26.62
C ILE A 229 2.88 1.07 25.45
N MET A 230 2.22 0.20 24.69
CA MET A 230 1.24 0.54 23.67
C MET A 230 -0.14 0.18 24.21
N PRO A 231 -0.82 1.11 24.90
CA PRO A 231 -2.00 0.78 25.66
C PRO A 231 -3.21 0.56 24.78
N ILE A 232 -3.23 1.06 23.55
CA ILE A 232 -4.28 0.80 22.57
C ILE A 232 -3.64 0.50 21.22
N ASP A 233 -4.19 -0.43 20.46
CA ASP A 233 -3.75 -0.67 19.08
C ASP A 233 -4.83 -1.35 18.23
N PHE A 234 -4.63 -1.38 16.90
CA PHE A 234 -5.39 -2.23 16.00
C PHE A 234 -4.99 -3.69 16.17
N MET A 235 -5.97 -4.58 16.07
CA MET A 235 -5.74 -6.01 16.00
C MET A 235 -5.76 -6.45 14.54
N PHE A 236 -4.57 -6.61 13.95
CA PHE A 236 -4.43 -7.25 12.65
C PHE A 236 -3.24 -8.21 12.67
N ASN A 237 -3.40 -9.38 12.06
CA ASN A 237 -2.28 -10.31 11.89
C ASN A 237 -2.28 -11.08 10.57
N PRO A 238 -1.95 -10.42 9.47
CA PRO A 238 -1.72 -11.13 8.24
C PRO A 238 -0.22 -11.40 8.06
N HIS A 239 0.16 -12.67 8.10
CA HIS A 239 1.48 -13.11 7.66
C HIS A 239 1.54 -13.13 6.13
N LYS A 240 2.72 -12.92 5.54
CA LYS A 240 2.92 -13.32 4.14
C LYS A 240 2.80 -14.84 4.04
N ASN A 241 2.02 -15.31 3.07
CA ASN A 241 1.82 -16.74 2.82
C ASN A 241 3.14 -17.50 2.56
N TRP A 242 4.17 -16.84 2.01
CA TRP A 242 5.49 -17.43 1.70
C TRP A 242 6.61 -17.03 2.67
N SER A 243 6.35 -16.14 3.64
CA SER A 243 7.34 -15.68 4.62
C SER A 243 6.69 -15.48 5.99
N VAL A 244 6.58 -16.57 6.75
CA VAL A 244 5.98 -16.58 8.09
C VAL A 244 6.70 -15.66 9.08
N TYR A 245 7.98 -15.35 8.82
CA TYR A 245 8.79 -14.42 9.64
C TYR A 245 8.43 -12.94 9.40
N THR A 246 7.62 -12.63 8.38
CA THR A 246 7.21 -11.27 8.01
C THR A 246 5.71 -11.09 8.24
N HIS A 247 5.34 -10.30 9.24
CA HIS A 247 3.95 -10.06 9.68
C HIS A 247 3.25 -8.94 8.91
N ASN A 248 3.75 -8.58 7.72
CA ASN A 248 3.21 -7.50 6.90
C ASN A 248 3.04 -7.98 5.46
N LEU A 249 1.85 -7.82 4.89
CA LEU A 249 1.58 -8.27 3.52
C LEU A 249 2.25 -7.42 2.44
N LEU A 250 2.68 -6.20 2.75
CA LEU A 250 3.18 -5.23 1.77
C LEU A 250 4.70 -5.01 1.86
N LEU A 251 5.28 -5.22 3.04
CA LEU A 251 6.69 -4.91 3.31
C LEU A 251 7.49 -6.15 3.68
N ASP A 252 8.76 -6.18 3.26
CA ASP A 252 9.78 -7.08 3.80
C ASP A 252 10.66 -6.33 4.80
N TYR A 253 11.11 -7.05 5.83
CA TYR A 253 12.00 -6.52 6.86
C TYR A 253 13.28 -7.35 6.97
N ILE A 254 14.41 -6.69 7.08
CA ILE A 254 15.69 -7.32 7.41
C ILE A 254 16.27 -6.57 8.62
N LYS A 255 16.45 -7.28 9.72
CA LYS A 255 17.11 -6.75 10.91
C LYS A 255 18.62 -6.96 10.82
N LYS A 256 19.40 -5.89 11.02
CA LYS A 256 20.86 -5.93 11.16
C LYS A 256 21.32 -5.12 12.35
N SER A 257 22.13 -5.72 13.21
CA SER A 257 22.76 -4.99 14.31
C SER A 257 23.87 -4.07 13.79
N GLU A 258 24.12 -2.98 14.52
CA GLU A 258 25.25 -2.09 14.26
C GLU A 258 26.58 -2.86 14.20
N THR A 259 26.81 -3.80 15.12
CA THR A 259 28.01 -4.65 15.16
C THR A 259 28.16 -5.50 13.90
N GLU A 260 27.10 -6.12 13.39
CA GLU A 260 27.15 -6.89 12.13
C GLU A 260 27.55 -6.00 10.94
N ILE A 261 27.01 -4.77 10.89
CA ILE A 261 27.31 -3.83 9.81
C ILE A 261 28.78 -3.42 9.88
N VAL A 262 29.27 -2.99 11.04
CA VAL A 262 30.66 -2.57 11.21
C VAL A 262 31.64 -3.73 10.94
N ASN A 263 31.33 -4.95 11.39
CA ASN A 263 32.15 -6.14 11.13
C ASN A 263 32.22 -6.51 9.64
N SER A 264 31.28 -6.04 8.82
CA SER A 264 31.34 -6.20 7.35
C SER A 264 32.30 -5.22 6.66
N GLY A 265 32.96 -4.34 7.41
CA GLY A 265 33.90 -3.34 6.89
C GLY A 265 33.22 -2.10 6.30
N ILE A 266 31.91 -1.92 6.55
CA ILE A 266 31.11 -0.80 6.04
C ILE A 266 30.70 0.08 7.22
N ASN A 267 30.86 1.40 7.11
CA ASN A 267 30.37 2.31 8.15
C ASN A 267 28.84 2.50 8.04
N LEU A 268 28.21 2.98 9.12
CA LEU A 268 26.76 3.06 9.21
C LEU A 268 26.12 3.97 8.16
N LEU A 269 26.76 5.10 7.84
CA LEU A 269 26.25 6.03 6.84
C LEU A 269 26.30 5.40 5.43
N GLU A 270 27.42 4.77 5.09
CA GLU A 270 27.60 4.06 3.82
C GLU A 270 26.62 2.89 3.69
N TYR A 271 26.39 2.14 4.78
CA TYR A 271 25.40 1.08 4.79
C TYR A 271 23.99 1.62 4.50
N THR A 272 23.58 2.70 5.17
CA THR A 272 22.30 3.37 4.95
C THR A 272 22.16 3.81 3.48
N LYS A 273 23.15 4.52 2.93
CA LYS A 273 23.14 4.95 1.52
C LYS A 273 23.00 3.78 0.56
N LYS A 274 23.75 2.70 0.78
CA LYS A 274 23.66 1.47 -0.02
C LYS A 274 22.27 0.81 0.03
N GLN A 275 21.54 0.91 1.14
CA GLN A 275 20.15 0.42 1.18
C GLN A 275 19.21 1.32 0.38
N ILE A 276 19.36 2.64 0.51
CA ILE A 276 18.60 3.62 -0.28
C ILE A 276 18.87 3.41 -1.79
N ASP A 277 20.12 3.19 -2.19
CA ASP A 277 20.50 2.89 -3.58
C ASP A 277 19.84 1.62 -4.11
N LYS A 278 19.51 0.66 -3.24
CA LYS A 278 18.77 -0.57 -3.56
C LYS A 278 17.24 -0.42 -3.46
N ASN A 279 16.72 0.80 -3.35
CA ASN A 279 15.29 1.08 -3.16
C ASN A 279 14.73 0.49 -1.86
N ARG A 280 15.51 0.55 -0.79
CA ARG A 280 15.12 0.08 0.55
C ARG A 280 15.26 1.21 1.56
N TYR A 281 14.25 1.36 2.40
CA TYR A 281 14.24 2.32 3.51
C TYR A 281 15.02 1.74 4.69
N VAL A 282 15.43 2.61 5.61
CA VAL A 282 16.13 2.21 6.84
C VAL A 282 15.43 2.81 8.03
N GLU A 283 14.77 1.98 8.82
CA GLU A 283 14.27 2.36 10.13
C GLU A 283 15.35 2.12 11.19
N ILE A 284 15.56 3.12 12.04
CA ILE A 284 16.57 3.09 13.10
C ILE A 284 16.14 3.94 14.28
N VAL A 285 16.54 3.53 15.48
CA VAL A 285 16.34 4.33 16.68
C VAL A 285 17.44 5.40 16.78
N LEU A 286 17.03 6.66 16.91
CA LEU A 286 17.88 7.85 17.00
C LEU A 286 17.46 8.70 18.20
N ASN A 287 18.39 9.54 18.70
CA ASN A 287 18.10 10.46 19.78
C ASN A 287 17.44 11.74 19.23
N ASP A 288 16.13 11.89 19.44
CA ASP A 288 15.33 13.00 18.93
C ASP A 288 15.65 14.35 19.60
N ASN A 289 16.36 14.35 20.74
CA ASN A 289 16.88 15.60 21.32
C ASN A 289 17.80 16.33 20.33
N ILE A 290 18.40 15.61 19.38
CA ILE A 290 19.20 16.20 18.30
C ILE A 290 18.31 17.08 17.41
N HIS A 291 17.15 16.59 16.99
CA HIS A 291 16.21 17.34 16.13
C HIS A 291 15.63 18.57 16.82
N THR A 292 15.36 18.45 18.12
CA THR A 292 14.73 19.52 18.90
C THR A 292 15.74 20.50 19.50
N ASN A 293 17.04 20.35 19.19
CA ASN A 293 18.14 21.10 19.80
C ASN A 293 18.11 21.09 21.34
N LYS A 294 17.56 20.02 21.92
CA LYS A 294 17.51 19.83 23.37
C LYS A 294 18.79 19.17 23.87
N SER A 295 19.14 19.51 25.10
CA SER A 295 20.25 18.91 25.83
C SER A 295 19.87 17.52 26.34
N ASP A 296 20.82 16.57 26.32
CA ASP A 296 20.63 15.21 26.85
C ASP A 296 20.77 15.10 28.38
N LYS A 297 20.93 16.24 29.09
CA LYS A 297 21.07 16.29 30.55
C LYS A 297 19.92 15.60 31.30
N ASP A 298 18.70 15.70 30.77
CA ASP A 298 17.50 15.10 31.35
C ASP A 298 17.23 13.68 30.80
N GLY A 299 18.19 13.12 30.05
CA GLY A 299 18.09 11.84 29.37
C GLY A 299 17.98 11.99 27.85
N ALA A 300 18.61 11.07 27.12
CA ALA A 300 18.43 10.93 25.67
C ALA A 300 17.00 10.45 25.36
N PHE A 301 16.39 10.99 24.30
CA PHE A 301 15.02 10.69 23.92
C PHE A 301 15.01 9.87 22.63
N PHE A 302 15.11 8.55 22.78
CA PHE A 302 15.29 7.63 21.64
C PHE A 302 13.95 7.20 21.01
N HIS A 303 13.77 7.45 19.72
CA HIS A 303 12.61 6.98 18.94
C HIS A 303 13.02 6.35 17.62
N GLN A 304 12.13 5.53 17.08
CA GLN A 304 12.23 5.02 15.72
C GLN A 304 12.09 6.18 14.74
N ASN A 305 12.96 6.17 13.74
CA ASN A 305 13.06 7.16 12.68
C ASN A 305 13.24 6.41 11.35
N LEU A 306 12.53 6.83 10.30
CA LEU A 306 12.59 6.19 8.97
C LEU A 306 13.40 7.03 8.00
N ILE A 307 14.55 6.54 7.55
CA ILE A 307 15.39 7.18 6.55
C ILE A 307 14.95 6.72 5.16
N TYR A 308 14.67 7.68 4.28
CA TYR A 308 14.18 7.44 2.91
C TYR A 308 15.03 8.12 1.83
N GLY A 309 16.05 8.89 2.21
CA GLY A 309 16.94 9.52 1.23
C GLY A 309 18.23 10.08 1.80
N TYR A 310 19.11 10.53 0.91
CA TYR A 310 20.34 11.24 1.24
C TYR A 310 20.68 12.27 0.17
N ASP A 311 21.41 13.31 0.59
CA ASP A 311 21.97 14.34 -0.27
C ASP A 311 23.43 14.58 0.15
N ASP A 312 24.39 14.19 -0.71
CA ASP A 312 25.82 14.37 -0.41
C ASP A 312 26.27 15.83 -0.52
N GLU A 313 25.57 16.65 -1.31
CA GLU A 313 25.90 18.07 -1.47
C GLU A 313 25.55 18.81 -0.18
N GLN A 314 24.38 18.50 0.39
CA GLN A 314 23.94 19.05 1.67
C GLN A 314 24.46 18.27 2.89
N GLN A 315 25.14 17.14 2.67
CA GLN A 315 25.62 16.21 3.69
C GLN A 315 24.54 15.81 4.71
N CYS A 316 23.35 15.47 4.22
CA CYS A 316 22.21 15.13 5.07
C CYS A 316 21.48 13.84 4.63
N LEU A 317 20.75 13.27 5.58
CA LEU A 317 19.79 12.19 5.41
C LEU A 317 18.37 12.79 5.46
N HIS A 318 17.51 12.36 4.55
CA HIS A 318 16.07 12.66 4.58
C HIS A 318 15.35 11.57 5.37
N MET A 319 14.52 11.98 6.33
CA MET A 319 13.91 11.05 7.28
C MET A 319 12.53 11.48 7.77
N LEU A 320 11.69 10.53 8.15
CA LEU A 320 10.45 10.74 8.88
C LEU A 320 10.67 10.50 10.38
N TYR A 321 10.33 11.52 11.15
CA TYR A 321 10.36 11.56 12.62
C TYR A 321 8.93 11.62 13.17
N TYR A 322 8.72 11.16 14.41
CA TYR A 322 7.42 11.15 15.07
C TYR A 322 7.25 12.29 16.08
N ASN A 323 6.38 13.25 15.77
CA ASN A 323 6.03 14.38 16.62
C ASN A 323 4.57 14.34 17.06
N PHE A 324 4.29 14.21 18.37
CA PHE A 324 2.93 14.21 18.94
C PHE A 324 1.91 13.35 18.16
N GLY A 325 2.30 12.12 17.78
CA GLY A 325 1.43 11.19 17.05
C GLY A 325 1.27 11.50 15.55
N ARG A 326 2.19 12.26 14.96
CA ARG A 326 2.28 12.50 13.51
C ARG A 326 3.69 12.30 13.00
N THR A 327 3.79 11.88 11.75
CA THR A 327 5.04 11.85 10.98
C THR A 327 5.38 13.25 10.48
N GLU A 328 6.63 13.66 10.61
CA GLU A 328 7.17 14.90 10.05
C GLU A 328 8.45 14.60 9.28
N ALA A 329 8.55 15.14 8.07
CA ALA A 329 9.77 15.05 7.28
C ALA A 329 10.82 16.04 7.80
N VAL A 330 11.99 15.50 8.12
CA VAL A 330 13.13 16.27 8.63
C VAL A 330 14.42 15.86 7.93
N GLN A 331 15.43 16.72 8.04
CA GLN A 331 16.79 16.41 7.60
C GLN A 331 17.69 16.22 8.81
N MET A 332 18.57 15.23 8.77
CA MET A 332 19.64 15.02 9.75
C MET A 332 20.99 15.12 9.06
N THR A 333 21.91 15.90 9.61
CA THR A 333 23.27 15.99 9.07
C THR A 333 24.01 14.66 9.26
N TYR A 334 24.99 14.36 8.40
CA TYR A 334 25.84 13.18 8.55
C TYR A 334 26.60 13.16 9.88
N SER A 335 27.04 14.33 10.34
CA SER A 335 27.69 14.48 11.65
C SER A 335 26.76 14.14 12.80
N ASP A 336 25.50 14.56 12.73
CA ASP A 336 24.51 14.24 13.77
C ASP A 336 24.16 12.76 13.77
N PHE A 337 23.99 12.16 12.60
CA PHE A 337 23.72 10.74 12.46
C PHE A 337 24.82 9.87 13.07
N LEU A 338 26.08 10.26 12.87
CA LEU A 338 27.27 9.57 13.39
C LEU A 338 27.65 10.01 14.81
N SER A 339 26.89 10.91 15.44
CA SER A 339 27.19 11.45 16.75
C SER A 339 27.12 10.37 17.85
N ASP A 340 27.99 10.52 18.84
CA ASP A 340 27.97 9.71 20.06
C ASP A 340 26.64 9.83 20.84
N ARG A 341 25.89 10.91 20.61
CA ARG A 341 24.54 11.09 21.16
C ARG A 341 23.53 10.03 20.69
N ASN A 342 23.83 9.32 19.60
CA ASN A 342 23.00 8.23 19.06
C ASN A 342 23.45 6.84 19.56
N LYS A 343 24.49 6.75 20.40
CA LYS A 343 24.97 5.46 20.90
C LYS A 343 23.95 4.82 21.85
N MET A 344 23.60 3.58 21.55
CA MET A 344 22.68 2.75 22.33
C MET A 344 23.17 1.30 22.31
N GLN A 345 22.97 0.59 23.42
CA GLN A 345 23.25 -0.84 23.47
C GLN A 345 22.31 -1.60 22.51
N ASN A 346 22.87 -2.48 21.67
CA ASN A 346 22.12 -3.29 20.71
C ASN A 346 21.33 -2.47 19.67
N ARG A 347 21.88 -1.35 19.19
CA ARG A 347 21.27 -0.58 18.09
C ARG A 347 21.11 -1.44 16.84
N ASN A 348 19.89 -1.43 16.29
CA ASN A 348 19.52 -2.23 15.12
C ASN A 348 19.04 -1.31 13.99
N PHE A 349 19.34 -1.75 12.77
CA PHE A 349 18.88 -1.20 11.52
C PHE A 349 17.84 -2.17 10.96
N TYR A 350 16.62 -1.67 10.75
CA TYR A 350 15.54 -2.40 10.13
C TYR A 350 15.44 -1.92 8.69
N VAL A 351 15.95 -2.73 7.76
CA VAL A 351 15.87 -2.44 6.33
C VAL A 351 14.49 -2.86 5.85
N ILE A 352 13.77 -1.92 5.24
CA ILE A 352 12.38 -2.09 4.82
C ILE A 352 12.33 -2.00 3.29
N GLN A 353 11.68 -2.98 2.66
CA GLN A 353 11.45 -2.97 1.21
C GLN A 353 9.95 -3.14 0.93
N TYR A 354 9.39 -2.30 0.06
CA TYR A 354 8.07 -2.57 -0.49
C TYR A 354 8.14 -3.77 -1.42
N ASN A 355 7.48 -4.85 -1.04
CA ASN A 355 7.42 -6.11 -1.78
C ASN A 355 6.10 -6.81 -1.41
N PRO A 356 4.96 -6.43 -2.00
CA PRO A 356 3.66 -7.03 -1.75
C PRO A 356 3.68 -8.55 -1.89
N CYS A 357 2.77 -9.20 -1.17
CA CYS A 357 2.59 -10.64 -1.14
C CYS A 357 2.45 -11.22 -2.56
N TYR A 358 2.94 -12.45 -2.74
CA TYR A 358 2.88 -13.12 -4.04
C TYR A 358 1.44 -13.47 -4.39
N GLU A 359 0.68 -14.03 -3.46
CA GLU A 359 -0.76 -14.16 -3.63
C GLU A 359 -1.43 -12.80 -3.44
N HIS A 360 -2.33 -12.48 -4.35
CA HIS A 360 -3.10 -11.26 -4.25
C HIS A 360 -4.04 -11.35 -3.04
N TYR A 361 -3.98 -10.36 -2.15
CA TYR A 361 -4.88 -10.29 -1.01
C TYR A 361 -6.21 -9.69 -1.46
N PHE A 362 -7.31 -10.41 -1.26
CA PHE A 362 -8.65 -9.95 -1.58
C PHE A 362 -9.44 -9.66 -0.30
N LEU A 363 -10.14 -8.53 -0.27
CA LEU A 363 -11.16 -8.29 0.74
C LEU A 363 -12.32 -9.28 0.55
N LEU A 364 -12.62 -10.04 1.60
CA LEU A 364 -13.70 -11.03 1.62
C LEU A 364 -14.85 -10.53 2.50
N PRO A 365 -16.07 -10.36 1.95
CA PRO A 365 -17.23 -9.90 2.73
C PRO A 365 -17.54 -10.77 3.95
N LYS A 366 -17.40 -12.10 3.84
CA LYS A 366 -17.56 -13.04 4.97
C LYS A 366 -16.60 -12.75 6.12
N ARG A 367 -15.35 -12.38 5.82
CA ARG A 367 -14.36 -12.01 6.83
C ARG A 367 -14.69 -10.66 7.47
N LEU A 368 -15.15 -9.68 6.68
CA LEU A 368 -15.61 -8.40 7.24
C LEU A 368 -16.77 -8.60 8.21
N LEU A 369 -17.76 -9.39 7.82
CA LEU A 369 -18.91 -9.72 8.65
C LEU A 369 -18.47 -10.32 10.00
N GLN A 370 -17.56 -11.29 9.95
CA GLN A 370 -16.98 -11.89 11.15
C GLN A 370 -16.29 -10.85 12.03
N LEU A 371 -15.40 -10.02 11.47
CA LEU A 371 -14.65 -9.01 12.24
C LEU A 371 -15.56 -7.94 12.87
N TYR A 372 -16.63 -7.54 12.20
CA TYR A 372 -17.61 -6.61 12.78
C TYR A 372 -18.43 -7.25 13.90
N LYS A 373 -18.79 -8.54 13.78
CA LYS A 373 -19.44 -9.29 14.86
C LYS A 373 -18.51 -9.41 16.07
N GLU A 374 -17.28 -9.86 15.87
CA GLU A 374 -16.27 -9.96 16.95
C GLU A 374 -16.00 -8.59 17.60
N TYR A 375 -15.95 -7.51 16.82
CA TYR A 375 -15.81 -6.15 17.36
C TYR A 375 -17.00 -5.75 18.23
N ARG A 376 -18.23 -5.98 17.75
CA ARG A 376 -19.47 -5.68 18.48
C ARG A 376 -19.57 -6.50 19.77
N ASP A 377 -19.23 -7.77 19.68
CA ASP A 377 -19.40 -8.77 20.73
C ASP A 377 -18.20 -8.81 21.71
N GLU A 378 -17.20 -7.93 21.49
CA GLU A 378 -16.02 -7.72 22.35
C GLU A 378 -15.10 -8.96 22.40
N GLU A 379 -15.07 -9.71 21.31
CA GLU A 379 -14.34 -10.96 21.19
C GLU A 379 -12.95 -10.74 20.57
N ASN A 380 -11.99 -11.61 20.93
CA ASN A 380 -10.70 -11.68 20.26
C ASN A 380 -10.90 -12.13 18.79
N ILE A 381 -9.98 -11.76 17.91
CA ILE A 381 -10.02 -12.23 16.52
C ILE A 381 -9.92 -13.76 16.49
N SER A 382 -10.91 -14.44 15.90
CA SER A 382 -10.94 -15.91 15.90
C SER A 382 -10.38 -16.53 14.62
N TYR A 383 -10.17 -15.72 13.57
CA TYR A 383 -9.61 -16.19 12.29
C TYR A 383 -8.12 -16.59 12.39
N TYR A 384 -7.39 -16.05 13.36
CA TYR A 384 -5.99 -16.38 13.65
C TYR A 384 -5.86 -16.85 15.10
N GLU A 385 -4.66 -17.25 15.53
CA GLU A 385 -4.42 -17.57 16.94
C GLU A 385 -4.81 -16.38 17.85
N PRO A 386 -5.54 -16.61 18.96
CA PRO A 386 -5.92 -15.55 19.88
C PRO A 386 -4.69 -14.76 20.31
N GLN A 387 -4.67 -13.45 20.00
CA GLN A 387 -3.44 -12.66 20.12
C GLN A 387 -3.15 -12.20 21.54
N TYR A 388 -4.16 -12.17 22.40
CA TYR A 388 -4.10 -11.44 23.66
C TYR A 388 -4.73 -12.27 24.78
N GLU A 389 -3.99 -12.35 25.90
CA GLU A 389 -4.36 -13.05 27.11
C GLU A 389 -5.38 -12.27 27.97
N ILE A 390 -5.69 -12.80 29.15
CA ILE A 390 -6.50 -12.17 30.20
C ILE A 390 -5.96 -10.76 30.51
N GLY A 391 -6.85 -9.76 30.54
CA GLY A 391 -6.54 -8.37 30.93
C GLY A 391 -6.60 -7.34 29.81
N TYR A 392 -6.84 -7.77 28.57
CA TYR A 392 -7.15 -6.87 27.46
C TYR A 392 -8.65 -6.60 27.37
N ILE A 393 -9.01 -5.36 27.05
CA ILE A 393 -10.35 -4.95 26.61
C ILE A 393 -10.32 -4.96 25.09
N ILE A 394 -11.34 -5.53 24.43
CA ILE A 394 -11.33 -5.77 22.98
C ILE A 394 -12.57 -5.15 22.32
N GLY A 395 -12.42 -4.73 21.08
CA GLY A 395 -13.50 -4.27 20.22
C GLY A 395 -14.23 -3.06 20.79
N LEU A 396 -15.56 -3.09 20.70
CA LEU A 396 -16.45 -2.05 21.21
C LEU A 396 -16.29 -1.82 22.72
N GLY A 397 -15.83 -2.84 23.45
CA GLY A 397 -15.49 -2.77 24.87
C GLY A 397 -14.47 -1.66 25.17
N CYS A 398 -13.55 -1.37 24.23
CA CYS A 398 -12.60 -0.27 24.37
C CYS A 398 -13.31 1.09 24.45
N ILE A 399 -14.25 1.35 23.55
CA ILE A 399 -15.02 2.60 23.53
C ILE A 399 -15.87 2.71 24.81
N LYS A 400 -16.54 1.61 25.20
CA LYS A 400 -17.31 1.53 26.46
C LYS A 400 -16.43 1.84 27.67
N HIS A 401 -15.20 1.33 27.71
CA HIS A 401 -14.26 1.63 28.79
C HIS A 401 -13.91 3.12 28.83
N PHE A 402 -13.61 3.75 27.69
CA PHE A 402 -13.29 5.18 27.64
C PHE A 402 -14.46 6.09 28.02
N CYS A 403 -15.70 5.59 27.94
CA CYS A 403 -16.87 6.28 28.49
C CYS A 403 -16.98 6.21 30.03
N THR A 404 -16.13 5.45 30.73
CA THR A 404 -16.11 5.41 32.19
C THR A 404 -15.17 6.48 32.77
N PRO A 405 -15.34 6.88 34.05
CA PRO A 405 -14.42 7.82 34.69
C PRO A 405 -12.95 7.37 34.69
N GLU A 406 -12.70 6.06 34.84
CA GLU A 406 -11.33 5.51 34.76
C GLU A 406 -10.78 5.60 33.34
N GLY A 407 -11.56 5.17 32.34
CA GLY A 407 -11.12 5.20 30.94
C GLY A 407 -10.93 6.62 30.41
N LEU A 408 -11.78 7.58 30.80
CA LEU A 408 -11.62 8.99 30.47
C LEU A 408 -10.29 9.52 30.99
N LYS A 409 -9.92 9.20 32.24
CA LYS A 409 -8.62 9.58 32.80
C LYS A 409 -7.46 9.04 31.97
N HIS A 410 -7.57 7.80 31.49
CA HIS A 410 -6.54 7.21 30.62
C HIS A 410 -6.46 7.93 29.27
N LEU A 411 -7.60 8.15 28.59
CA LEU A 411 -7.68 8.89 27.34
C LEU A 411 -7.09 10.31 27.45
N LEU A 412 -7.31 11.00 28.58
CA LEU A 412 -6.75 12.33 28.82
C LEU A 412 -5.25 12.32 29.14
N SER A 413 -4.71 11.18 29.59
CA SER A 413 -3.29 11.01 29.88
C SER A 413 -2.45 10.57 28.66
N ASP A 414 -3.10 10.01 27.64
CA ASP A 414 -2.42 9.47 26.45
C ASP A 414 -3.12 9.89 25.15
N VAL A 415 -2.48 10.81 24.42
CA VAL A 415 -2.98 11.36 23.16
C VAL A 415 -3.21 10.28 22.09
N ARG A 416 -2.45 9.17 22.14
CA ARG A 416 -2.50 8.08 21.15
C ARG A 416 -3.88 7.45 21.09
N ILE A 417 -4.60 7.38 22.21
CA ILE A 417 -5.97 6.85 22.28
C ILE A 417 -6.90 7.67 21.39
N SER A 418 -6.88 8.99 21.56
CA SER A 418 -7.74 9.88 20.77
C SER A 418 -7.37 9.92 19.27
N HIS A 419 -6.09 9.72 18.94
CA HIS A 419 -5.64 9.59 17.56
C HIS A 419 -6.14 8.29 16.92
N LEU A 420 -5.98 7.16 17.59
CA LEU A 420 -6.39 5.87 17.05
C LEU A 420 -7.89 5.80 16.79
N LEU A 421 -8.71 6.28 17.73
CA LEU A 421 -10.16 6.32 17.56
C LEU A 421 -10.55 7.15 16.33
N TYR A 422 -9.92 8.32 16.16
CA TYR A 422 -10.14 9.16 14.97
C TYR A 422 -9.66 8.49 13.68
N GLU A 423 -8.49 7.86 13.67
CA GLU A 423 -7.98 7.14 12.50
C GLU A 423 -8.91 5.98 12.11
N ARG A 424 -9.47 5.26 13.09
CA ARG A 424 -10.42 4.18 12.86
C ARG A 424 -11.73 4.68 12.24
N SER A 425 -12.32 5.77 12.73
CA SER A 425 -13.57 6.29 12.14
C SER A 425 -13.39 6.78 10.71
N ILE A 426 -12.26 7.44 10.43
CA ILE A 426 -11.88 7.80 9.06
C ILE A 426 -11.71 6.53 8.21
N CYS A 427 -11.01 5.50 8.71
CA CYS A 427 -10.88 4.20 8.07
C CYS A 427 -12.23 3.54 7.76
N ASN A 428 -13.19 3.57 8.68
CA ASN A 428 -14.55 3.06 8.46
C ASN A 428 -15.25 3.83 7.34
N ARG A 429 -15.19 5.16 7.35
CA ARG A 429 -15.85 6.00 6.34
C ARG A 429 -15.33 5.70 4.93
N ASP A 430 -14.02 5.66 4.76
CA ASP A 430 -13.40 5.39 3.46
C ASP A 430 -13.60 3.92 3.04
N ARG A 431 -13.62 2.97 4.00
CA ARG A 431 -14.00 1.58 3.73
C ARG A 431 -15.40 1.48 3.15
N ILE A 432 -16.37 2.24 3.67
CA ILE A 432 -17.75 2.18 3.17
C ILE A 432 -17.86 2.69 1.73
N GLN A 433 -17.09 3.72 1.37
CA GLN A 433 -16.93 4.13 -0.04
C GLN A 433 -16.32 3.02 -0.90
N TYR A 434 -15.32 2.31 -0.37
CA TYR A 434 -14.69 1.18 -1.05
C TYR A 434 -15.66 0.01 -1.27
N LEU A 435 -16.47 -0.34 -0.27
CA LEU A 435 -17.46 -1.42 -0.37
C LEU A 435 -18.55 -1.09 -1.40
N LEU A 436 -18.99 0.17 -1.49
CA LEU A 436 -19.89 0.62 -2.54
C LEU A 436 -19.24 0.45 -3.93
N ALA A 437 -17.97 0.89 -4.09
CA ALA A 437 -17.26 0.78 -5.36
C ALA A 437 -17.00 -0.67 -5.81
N LYS A 438 -16.96 -1.62 -4.86
CA LYS A 438 -16.91 -3.06 -5.13
C LYS A 438 -18.29 -3.73 -5.27
N ASN A 439 -19.38 -2.95 -5.20
CA ASN A 439 -20.76 -3.47 -5.20
C ASN A 439 -21.03 -4.50 -4.09
N ILE A 440 -20.36 -4.37 -2.93
CA ILE A 440 -20.57 -5.23 -1.76
C ILE A 440 -21.75 -4.73 -0.93
N ILE A 441 -21.99 -3.42 -0.94
CA ILE A 441 -23.16 -2.77 -0.34
C ILE A 441 -23.85 -1.92 -1.40
N ASP A 442 -25.16 -1.73 -1.24
CA ASP A 442 -25.95 -0.87 -2.12
C ASP A 442 -25.85 0.62 -1.74
N LEU A 443 -26.40 1.48 -2.61
CA LEU A 443 -26.35 2.93 -2.45
C LEU A 443 -27.20 3.45 -1.26
N ASP A 444 -28.31 2.80 -0.93
CA ASP A 444 -29.18 3.19 0.20
C ASP A 444 -28.48 2.90 1.54
N THR A 445 -27.91 1.69 1.67
CA THR A 445 -27.05 1.30 2.78
C THR A 445 -25.87 2.25 2.93
N TYR A 446 -25.17 2.54 1.83
CA TYR A 446 -24.06 3.51 1.81
C TYR A 446 -24.47 4.89 2.34
N ASN A 447 -25.61 5.43 1.88
CA ASN A 447 -26.07 6.76 2.27
C ASN A 447 -26.41 6.82 3.77
N LYS A 448 -27.04 5.79 4.32
CA LYS A 448 -27.36 5.69 5.76
C LYS A 448 -26.09 5.65 6.60
N ILE A 449 -25.15 4.77 6.27
CA ILE A 449 -23.91 4.59 7.03
C ILE A 449 -23.01 5.84 6.94
N THR A 450 -22.90 6.44 5.76
CA THR A 450 -22.01 7.59 5.54
C THR A 450 -22.38 8.77 6.45
N GLN A 451 -23.68 9.04 6.64
CA GLN A 451 -24.13 10.10 7.56
C GLN A 451 -23.66 9.85 9.00
N ILE A 452 -23.78 8.61 9.47
CA ILE A 452 -23.34 8.19 10.81
C ILE A 452 -21.82 8.39 10.96
N LEU A 453 -21.04 7.89 10.00
CA LEU A 453 -19.58 7.93 10.05
C LEU A 453 -19.01 9.35 9.87
N GLU A 454 -19.69 10.22 9.11
CA GLU A 454 -19.33 11.64 9.00
C GLU A 454 -19.52 12.38 10.32
N GLU A 455 -20.64 12.13 11.02
CA GLU A 455 -20.89 12.67 12.36
C GLU A 455 -19.85 12.16 13.36
N GLU A 456 -19.62 10.85 13.38
CA GLU A 456 -18.67 10.19 14.28
C GLU A 456 -17.24 10.73 14.08
N SER A 457 -16.78 10.80 12.82
CA SER A 457 -15.46 11.33 12.46
C SER A 457 -15.29 12.78 12.92
N LYS A 458 -16.34 13.60 12.79
CA LYS A 458 -16.32 15.01 13.25
C LYS A 458 -16.22 15.09 14.76
N ILE A 459 -16.98 14.29 15.49
CA ILE A 459 -16.93 14.24 16.96
C ILE A 459 -15.56 13.79 17.44
N LEU A 460 -15.00 12.72 16.86
CA LEU A 460 -13.68 12.21 17.21
C LEU A 460 -12.54 13.19 16.87
N PHE A 461 -12.66 13.94 15.77
CA PHE A 461 -11.73 15.03 15.47
C PHE A 461 -11.71 16.10 16.57
N LEU A 462 -12.90 16.50 17.04
CA LEU A 462 -13.05 17.47 18.14
C LEU A 462 -12.51 16.92 19.45
N THR A 463 -12.84 15.66 19.78
CA THR A 463 -12.32 14.96 20.96
C THR A 463 -10.79 14.91 20.95
N ARG A 464 -10.17 14.47 19.85
CA ARG A 464 -8.71 14.49 19.69
C ARG A 464 -8.13 15.88 19.88
N SER A 465 -8.72 16.89 19.25
CA SER A 465 -8.26 18.28 19.37
C SER A 465 -8.34 18.79 20.82
N ASN A 466 -9.37 18.37 21.56
CA ASN A 466 -9.55 18.70 22.96
C ASN A 466 -8.56 17.94 23.86
N VAL A 467 -8.26 16.68 23.60
CA VAL A 467 -7.23 15.93 24.34
C VAL A 467 -5.86 16.59 24.16
N VAL A 468 -5.48 16.92 22.93
CA VAL A 468 -4.21 17.62 22.63
C VAL A 468 -4.15 18.97 23.38
N LYS A 469 -5.20 19.78 23.30
CA LYS A 469 -5.27 21.06 24.01
C LYS A 469 -5.19 20.89 25.53
N LYS A 470 -5.81 19.86 26.09
CA LYS A 470 -5.72 19.55 27.53
C LYS A 470 -4.28 19.24 27.94
N LEU A 471 -3.57 18.43 27.14
CA LEU A 471 -2.18 18.05 27.38
C LEU A 471 -1.20 19.23 27.25
N VAL A 472 -1.46 20.16 26.32
CA VAL A 472 -0.58 21.33 26.07
C VAL A 472 -0.91 22.53 26.99
N ALA A 473 -2.19 22.84 27.19
CA ALA A 473 -2.64 24.08 27.82
C ALA A 473 -3.36 23.89 29.16
N GLY A 474 -3.65 22.66 29.59
CA GLY A 474 -4.21 22.33 30.91
C GLY A 474 -5.71 22.61 31.12
N TYR A 475 -6.36 23.43 30.27
CA TYR A 475 -7.75 23.89 30.48
C TYR A 475 -8.72 23.43 29.39
N ILE A 476 -9.47 22.35 29.66
CA ILE A 476 -10.66 21.91 28.89
C ILE A 476 -11.67 21.23 29.82
N SER A 477 -12.96 21.36 29.50
CA SER A 477 -14.07 20.66 30.16
C SER A 477 -14.04 19.16 29.82
N GLU A 478 -13.79 18.33 30.83
CA GLU A 478 -13.81 16.86 30.70
C GLU A 478 -15.23 16.35 30.37
N THR A 479 -16.28 17.06 30.83
CA THR A 479 -17.68 16.75 30.52
C THR A 479 -17.95 16.75 29.02
N GLN A 480 -17.39 17.71 28.27
CA GLN A 480 -17.60 17.75 26.82
C GLN A 480 -16.95 16.56 26.11
N ILE A 481 -15.77 16.12 26.58
CA ILE A 481 -15.09 14.95 26.02
C ILE A 481 -15.90 13.68 26.33
N GLN A 482 -16.43 13.58 27.55
CA GLN A 482 -17.29 12.48 27.96
C GLN A 482 -18.58 12.39 27.14
N ASP A 483 -19.27 13.52 26.92
CA ASP A 483 -20.48 13.59 26.11
C ASP A 483 -20.21 13.18 24.65
N ASN A 484 -19.08 13.63 24.10
CA ASN A 484 -18.64 13.23 22.77
C ASN A 484 -18.40 11.71 22.68
N LEU A 485 -17.74 11.09 23.66
CA LEU A 485 -17.47 9.65 23.66
C LEU A 485 -18.77 8.83 23.77
N ASN A 486 -19.73 9.28 24.60
CA ASN A 486 -21.04 8.65 24.69
C ASN A 486 -21.77 8.71 23.35
N ARG A 487 -21.73 9.86 22.66
CA ARG A 487 -22.33 9.99 21.33
C ARG A 487 -21.64 9.10 20.29
N VAL A 488 -20.32 8.98 20.33
CA VAL A 488 -19.57 8.06 19.45
C VAL A 488 -20.00 6.62 19.68
N LEU A 489 -20.18 6.19 20.93
CA LEU A 489 -20.66 4.85 21.24
C LEU A 489 -22.05 4.56 20.64
N GLU A 490 -22.97 5.53 20.71
CA GLU A 490 -24.29 5.41 20.09
C GLU A 490 -24.22 5.29 18.55
N LEU A 491 -23.36 6.08 17.92
CA LEU A 491 -23.16 6.07 16.47
C LEU A 491 -22.50 4.77 16.01
N GLU A 492 -21.50 4.28 16.75
CA GLU A 492 -20.85 3.00 16.48
C GLU A 492 -21.82 1.83 16.54
N LEU A 493 -22.72 1.79 17.54
CA LEU A 493 -23.76 0.76 17.62
C LEU A 493 -24.70 0.79 16.39
N GLN A 494 -25.17 1.97 16.01
CA GLN A 494 -26.02 2.13 14.81
C GLN A 494 -25.29 1.70 13.54
N PHE A 495 -24.02 2.10 13.40
CA PHE A 495 -23.19 1.69 12.27
C PHE A 495 -23.06 0.17 12.20
N LEU A 496 -22.72 -0.48 13.33
CA LEU A 496 -22.54 -1.93 13.42
C LEU A 496 -23.81 -2.69 13.04
N ASP A 497 -24.97 -2.26 13.53
CA ASP A 497 -26.25 -2.90 13.20
C ASP A 497 -26.50 -2.89 11.70
N ILE A 498 -26.32 -1.73 11.05
CA ILE A 498 -26.58 -1.59 9.59
C ILE A 498 -25.55 -2.38 8.77
N ILE A 499 -24.26 -2.25 9.07
CA ILE A 499 -23.20 -2.89 8.26
C ILE A 499 -23.21 -4.42 8.41
N ILE A 500 -23.50 -4.93 9.61
CA ILE A 500 -23.62 -6.38 9.84
C ILE A 500 -24.80 -6.92 9.04
N SER A 501 -25.99 -6.32 9.15
CA SER A 501 -27.15 -6.78 8.39
C SER A 501 -26.93 -6.75 6.88
N SER A 502 -26.33 -5.68 6.35
CA SER A 502 -26.03 -5.58 4.91
C SER A 502 -25.03 -6.65 4.45
N LEU A 503 -24.00 -6.93 5.25
CA LEU A 503 -23.03 -7.97 4.92
C LEU A 503 -23.62 -9.38 5.03
N GLU A 504 -24.54 -9.64 5.98
CA GLU A 504 -25.28 -10.90 6.07
C GLU A 504 -26.06 -11.16 4.79
N GLU A 505 -26.88 -10.18 4.37
CA GLU A 505 -27.66 -10.24 3.13
C GLU A 505 -26.77 -10.49 1.90
N TYR A 506 -25.60 -9.84 1.81
CA TYR A 506 -24.66 -10.08 0.71
C TYR A 506 -24.07 -11.49 0.74
N THR A 507 -23.75 -12.03 1.92
CA THR A 507 -23.06 -13.33 2.03
C THR A 507 -23.96 -14.55 1.91
N ASP A 508 -25.26 -14.37 2.07
CA ASP A 508 -26.29 -15.40 1.92
C ASP A 508 -26.76 -15.58 0.47
N ASN A 509 -26.53 -14.56 -0.38
CA ASN A 509 -26.73 -14.61 -1.83
C ASN A 509 -25.47 -15.11 -2.56
#